data_AF-A0AAQ3UQ87-F1
#
_entry.id   AF-A0AAQ3UQ87-F1
#
_cell.length_a   1.000
_cell.length_b   1.000
_cell.length_c   1.000
_cell.angle_alpha   90.00
_cell.angle_beta   90.00
_cell.angle_gamma   90.00
#
_symmetry.space_group_name_H-M   'P 1'
#
loop_
_entity.id
_entity.type
_entity.pdbx_description
1 polymer ?
#
loop_
_entity_poly.entity_id
_entity_poly.type
_entity_poly.pdbx_seq_one_letter_code
_entity_poly.pdbx_strand_id
1 'polypeptide(L)'
;NLFGHLETADVVLNENRLDDIPQVSPQENDLLSAPFAAEEVRFAIFQIEHNKAPDLDGFPPEFYQVFWNVIKRELALNRLNFGNIILIPKVGDATKIQQYRPICLLNVSFKIFTKVATNRISKVTHNIISPSQTAFLPRRNIMEGAVVLHETLHELHRKKLNGVVFKIDFEKAYDKVRWDFLQQTMRMKGFSTTWCNWINSFVQGGNVGDPLSPILFNIVADMLAGGLSILQYANDTVIFIDHDLKKARNMKALLCMFEKISGLKINFHKSEIFCFGQAKECESIYSCLFGCRPGSFPFRYLGIPMHHRKLRNSDWAHIEERFEKRLIGWKGKLLSVGGRLVLINSVLSSLPMFMLSFFKIPKGILKKLEYFRSRFFWQNDQHKKKYHLIRWDQIRQPKEQGGLGVIDLEVQNKCLLSKWLFKLANEDGIWQNLLRAKYLRSKPLGTVNKKPGDSHFWAGLMELKDEFLGLGSFSVGEGTQVRFWEDTWSGNQPLKRLYPSLFNIVRNKGASVAEVMGSVPLNVSFRRGLYGVRLQAWNELVGRVLNIDLSEEKDSFKWGLSKLGVFTVKSMYNYLINSGIKVFQEI
;
A
#
# COMPACT_ATOMS: atom_id res chain seq x y z
N ASN A 1 -11.30 14.60 -23.96
CA ASN A 1 -9.90 15.07 -23.93
C ASN A 1 -9.28 14.65 -22.61
N LEU A 2 -8.06 14.08 -22.64
CA LEU A 2 -7.39 13.44 -21.49
C LEU A 2 -7.16 14.34 -20.29
N PHE A 3 -7.25 15.66 -20.46
CA PHE A 3 -6.96 16.71 -19.50
C PHE A 3 -7.59 18.01 -20.08
N GLY A 4 -8.26 18.84 -19.28
CA GLY A 4 -8.47 20.29 -19.48
C GLY A 4 -9.08 20.86 -20.77
N HIS A 5 -9.16 22.20 -20.78
CA HIS A 5 -9.53 23.06 -21.91
C HIS A 5 -8.30 23.82 -22.43
N LEU A 6 -8.33 24.29 -23.68
CA LEU A 6 -7.27 25.05 -24.36
C LEU A 6 -7.11 26.51 -23.90
N GLU A 7 -7.80 26.92 -22.82
CA GLU A 7 -7.68 28.29 -22.31
C GLU A 7 -6.31 28.49 -21.64
N THR A 8 -5.51 29.38 -22.22
CA THR A 8 -4.22 29.83 -21.70
C THR A 8 -4.41 30.50 -20.34
N ALA A 9 -3.53 30.24 -19.37
CA ALA A 9 -3.64 30.90 -18.07
C ALA A 9 -2.93 32.24 -18.15
N ASP A 10 -3.52 33.24 -17.51
CA ASP A 10 -2.89 34.56 -17.35
C ASP A 10 -1.63 34.51 -16.46
N VAL A 11 -1.41 33.41 -15.73
CA VAL A 11 -0.25 33.23 -14.86
C VAL A 11 0.40 31.86 -15.06
N VAL A 12 1.74 31.88 -15.18
CA VAL A 12 2.60 30.73 -15.52
C VAL A 12 3.73 30.65 -14.50
N LEU A 13 4.22 29.43 -14.19
CA LEU A 13 5.38 29.28 -13.29
C LEU A 13 6.66 29.76 -13.97
N ASN A 14 7.60 30.28 -13.18
CA ASN A 14 8.93 30.62 -13.67
C ASN A 14 9.78 29.34 -13.82
N GLU A 15 10.04 28.93 -15.06
CA GLU A 15 10.79 27.70 -15.36
C GLU A 15 12.27 27.76 -14.95
N ASN A 16 12.80 28.94 -14.61
CA ASN A 16 14.19 29.10 -14.16
C ASN A 16 14.39 28.77 -12.67
N ARG A 17 13.31 28.57 -11.89
CA ARG A 17 13.39 28.25 -10.45
C ARG A 17 13.22 26.75 -10.23
N LEU A 18 14.34 26.03 -10.26
CA LEU A 18 14.38 24.57 -10.24
C LEU A 18 14.98 23.95 -8.97
N ASP A 19 15.50 24.76 -8.05
CA ASP A 19 16.32 24.31 -6.91
C ASP A 19 15.63 23.25 -6.02
N ASP A 20 14.30 23.37 -5.84
CA ASP A 20 13.49 22.48 -5.01
C ASP A 20 12.78 21.36 -5.82
N ILE A 21 13.06 21.25 -7.12
CA ILE A 21 12.38 20.34 -8.03
C ILE A 21 13.35 19.25 -8.50
N PRO A 22 13.08 17.97 -8.18
CA PRO A 22 13.87 16.87 -8.70
C PRO A 22 13.88 16.85 -10.23
N GLN A 23 15.08 16.73 -10.80
CA GLN A 23 15.30 16.74 -12.25
C GLN A 23 15.57 15.33 -12.78
N VAL A 24 15.10 15.05 -13.99
CA VAL A 24 15.50 13.87 -14.78
C VAL A 24 16.94 14.08 -15.27
N SER A 25 17.78 13.06 -15.08
CA SER A 25 19.17 13.10 -15.52
C SER A 25 19.30 12.98 -17.06
N PRO A 26 20.42 13.41 -17.65
CA PRO A 26 20.68 13.24 -19.08
C PRO A 26 20.58 11.77 -19.54
N GLN A 27 21.14 10.82 -18.76
CA GLN A 27 21.10 9.40 -19.09
C GLN A 27 19.67 8.84 -19.06
N GLU A 28 18.85 9.31 -18.12
CA GLU A 28 17.43 8.95 -18.07
C GLU A 28 16.67 9.52 -19.27
N ASN A 29 16.96 10.75 -19.70
CA ASN A 29 16.38 11.34 -20.90
C ASN A 29 16.75 10.59 -22.18
N ASP A 30 18.01 10.13 -22.31
CA ASP A 30 18.44 9.31 -23.44
C ASP A 30 17.66 8.00 -23.50
N LEU A 31 17.42 7.37 -22.35
CA LEU A 31 16.59 6.16 -22.25
C LEU A 31 15.12 6.42 -22.60
N LEU A 32 14.55 7.54 -22.17
CA LEU A 32 13.16 7.90 -22.45
C LEU A 32 12.96 8.17 -23.95
N SER A 33 13.88 8.89 -24.58
CA SER A 33 13.79 9.38 -25.97
C SER A 33 14.40 8.43 -27.01
N ALA A 34 14.95 7.29 -26.60
CA ALA A 34 15.46 6.27 -27.53
C ALA A 34 14.38 5.78 -28.52
N PRO A 35 14.73 5.35 -29.74
CA PRO A 35 13.76 4.72 -30.65
C PRO A 35 13.06 3.51 -30.01
N PHE A 36 11.80 3.25 -30.36
CA PHE A 36 11.08 2.06 -29.85
C PHE A 36 11.67 0.78 -30.42
N ALA A 37 12.13 -0.12 -29.56
CA ALA A 37 12.61 -1.44 -29.96
C ALA A 37 11.44 -2.41 -30.16
N ALA A 38 11.52 -3.30 -31.15
CA ALA A 38 10.47 -4.28 -31.41
C ALA A 38 10.19 -5.19 -30.20
N GLU A 39 11.22 -5.60 -29.45
CA GLU A 39 11.08 -6.40 -28.24
C GLU A 39 10.39 -5.63 -27.11
N GLU A 40 10.60 -4.32 -27.01
CA GLU A 40 9.93 -3.47 -26.02
C GLU A 40 8.43 -3.36 -26.30
N VAL A 41 8.08 -3.17 -27.58
CA VAL A 41 6.68 -3.15 -28.03
C VAL A 41 6.02 -4.50 -27.79
N ARG A 42 6.69 -5.59 -28.14
CA ARG A 42 6.22 -6.95 -27.86
C ARG A 42 5.98 -7.13 -26.35
N PHE A 43 6.96 -6.77 -25.52
CA PHE A 43 6.81 -6.87 -24.07
C PHE A 43 5.59 -6.09 -23.56
N ALA A 44 5.35 -4.88 -24.07
CA ALA A 44 4.17 -4.09 -23.72
C ALA A 44 2.85 -4.77 -24.13
N ILE A 45 2.77 -5.37 -25.33
CA ILE A 45 1.59 -6.11 -25.82
C ILE A 45 1.23 -7.28 -24.88
N PHE A 46 2.24 -8.06 -24.48
CA PHE A 46 2.05 -9.22 -23.60
C PHE A 46 1.77 -8.83 -22.14
N GLN A 47 1.96 -7.56 -21.76
CA GLN A 47 1.54 -7.02 -20.47
C GLN A 47 0.08 -6.56 -20.44
N ILE A 48 -0.56 -6.35 -21.60
CA ILE A 48 -1.96 -5.96 -21.64
C ILE A 48 -2.80 -7.17 -21.23
N GLU A 49 -3.67 -6.97 -20.24
CA GLU A 49 -4.56 -8.03 -19.73
C GLU A 49 -5.51 -8.56 -20.81
N HIS A 50 -5.79 -9.85 -20.73
CA HIS A 50 -6.78 -10.54 -21.56
C HIS A 50 -8.22 -10.10 -21.19
N ASN A 51 -9.17 -10.36 -22.08
CA ASN A 51 -10.60 -10.07 -21.96
C ASN A 51 -10.92 -8.58 -21.76
N LYS A 52 -10.11 -7.69 -22.35
CA LYS A 52 -10.44 -6.27 -22.41
C LYS A 52 -11.32 -6.01 -23.63
N ALA A 53 -12.33 -5.16 -23.43
CA ALA A 53 -13.20 -4.74 -24.52
C ALA A 53 -12.36 -4.03 -25.61
N PRO A 54 -12.47 -4.46 -26.88
CA PRO A 54 -11.90 -3.74 -28.00
C PRO A 54 -12.65 -2.43 -28.25
N ASP A 55 -12.10 -1.58 -29.10
CA ASP A 55 -12.77 -0.36 -29.56
C ASP A 55 -13.49 -0.63 -30.89
N LEU A 56 -13.79 0.42 -31.67
CA LEU A 56 -14.44 0.38 -32.98
C LEU A 56 -13.78 -0.55 -34.01
N ASP A 57 -12.49 -0.84 -33.85
CA ASP A 57 -11.77 -1.77 -34.73
C ASP A 57 -12.10 -3.25 -34.45
N GLY A 58 -12.73 -3.54 -33.31
CA GLY A 58 -13.13 -4.89 -32.91
C GLY A 58 -11.97 -5.81 -32.53
N PHE A 59 -10.72 -5.34 -32.54
CA PHE A 59 -9.55 -6.16 -32.27
C PHE A 59 -9.15 -6.13 -30.79
N PRO A 60 -9.29 -7.25 -30.05
CA PRO A 60 -8.93 -7.30 -28.65
C PRO A 60 -7.41 -7.51 -28.47
N PRO A 61 -6.84 -7.29 -27.27
CA PRO A 61 -5.40 -7.49 -27.02
C PRO A 61 -4.84 -8.84 -27.46
N GLU A 62 -5.64 -9.91 -27.37
CA GLU A 62 -5.30 -11.27 -27.77
C GLU A 62 -4.96 -11.38 -29.24
N PHE A 63 -5.65 -10.62 -30.10
CA PHE A 63 -5.34 -10.57 -31.53
C PHE A 63 -3.90 -10.11 -31.75
N TYR A 64 -3.48 -9.04 -31.06
CA TYR A 64 -2.12 -8.51 -31.17
C TYR A 64 -1.07 -9.47 -30.58
N GLN A 65 -1.41 -10.20 -29.52
CA GLN A 65 -0.53 -11.19 -28.89
C GLN A 65 -0.30 -12.41 -29.80
N VAL A 66 -1.35 -12.91 -30.45
CA VAL A 66 -1.29 -14.08 -31.35
C VAL A 66 -0.63 -13.72 -32.69
N PHE A 67 -1.05 -12.61 -33.30
CA PHE A 67 -0.63 -12.23 -34.65
C PHE A 67 0.57 -11.27 -34.69
N TRP A 68 1.28 -11.08 -33.55
CA TRP A 68 2.43 -10.18 -33.44
C TRP A 68 3.44 -10.31 -34.60
N ASN A 69 3.78 -11.55 -34.97
CA ASN A 69 4.77 -11.81 -36.02
C ASN A 69 4.38 -11.27 -37.40
N VAL A 70 3.07 -11.13 -37.65
CA VAL A 70 2.49 -10.61 -38.89
C VAL A 70 2.41 -9.08 -38.83
N ILE A 71 1.83 -8.55 -37.75
CA ILE A 71 1.47 -7.12 -37.65
C ILE A 71 2.61 -6.19 -37.23
N LYS A 72 3.75 -6.73 -36.75
CA LYS A 72 4.86 -5.93 -36.20
C LYS A 72 5.42 -4.85 -37.13
N ARG A 73 5.25 -4.99 -38.46
CA ARG A 73 5.71 -4.02 -39.46
C ARG A 73 4.64 -2.99 -39.86
N GLU A 74 3.38 -3.27 -39.56
CA GLU A 74 2.22 -2.47 -40.00
C GLU A 74 1.62 -1.61 -38.88
N LEU A 75 2.15 -1.71 -37.66
CA LEU A 75 1.76 -0.90 -36.50
C LEU A 75 2.22 0.55 -36.68
N ALA A 76 1.43 1.34 -37.40
CA ALA A 76 1.64 2.77 -37.60
C ALA A 76 0.77 3.61 -36.65
N LEU A 77 1.34 4.67 -36.06
CA LEU A 77 0.64 5.62 -35.17
C LEU A 77 -0.46 6.44 -35.88
N ASN A 78 -0.50 6.45 -37.21
CA ASN A 78 -1.06 7.56 -37.98
C ASN A 78 -2.60 7.62 -38.04
N ARG A 79 -3.35 6.68 -37.44
CA ARG A 79 -4.84 6.67 -37.49
C ARG A 79 -5.54 6.04 -36.27
N LEU A 80 -5.13 6.36 -35.04
CA LEU A 80 -5.59 5.59 -33.85
C LEU A 80 -6.31 6.41 -32.75
N ASN A 81 -6.60 7.68 -33.01
CA ASN A 81 -7.05 8.64 -31.98
C ASN A 81 -8.58 8.83 -31.93
N PHE A 82 -9.35 7.81 -32.32
CA PHE A 82 -10.79 7.78 -32.11
C PHE A 82 -11.09 6.87 -30.93
N GLY A 83 -12.06 7.24 -30.11
CA GLY A 83 -12.48 6.39 -29.00
C GLY A 83 -13.90 6.71 -28.58
N ASN A 84 -14.66 5.66 -28.31
CA ASN A 84 -16.06 5.78 -27.91
C ASN A 84 -16.19 6.02 -26.41
N ILE A 85 -17.05 6.96 -26.01
CA ILE A 85 -17.34 7.22 -24.60
C ILE A 85 -18.52 6.34 -24.17
N ILE A 86 -18.28 5.45 -23.21
CA ILE A 86 -19.30 4.62 -22.56
C ILE A 86 -19.55 5.15 -21.15
N LEU A 87 -20.81 5.28 -20.77
CA LEU A 87 -21.22 5.74 -19.44
C LEU A 87 -21.45 4.54 -18.52
N ILE A 88 -20.66 4.42 -17.45
CA ILE A 88 -20.86 3.40 -16.40
C ILE A 88 -21.55 4.02 -15.19
N PRO A 89 -22.69 3.50 -14.71
CA PRO A 89 -23.35 4.03 -13.53
C PRO A 89 -22.49 3.85 -12.27
N LYS A 90 -22.30 4.91 -11.48
CA LYS A 90 -21.57 4.88 -10.20
C LYS A 90 -22.44 4.40 -9.03
N VAL A 91 -23.75 4.57 -9.16
CA VAL A 91 -24.77 4.23 -8.15
C VAL A 91 -25.90 3.45 -8.81
N GLY A 92 -26.67 2.69 -8.02
CA GLY A 92 -27.92 2.09 -8.49
C GLY A 92 -28.90 3.19 -8.93
N ASP A 93 -29.68 2.90 -9.97
CA ASP A 93 -30.74 3.79 -10.50
C ASP A 93 -30.26 5.21 -10.85
N ALA A 94 -29.13 5.29 -11.55
CA ALA A 94 -28.53 6.56 -11.96
C ALA A 94 -29.43 7.33 -12.96
N THR A 95 -29.96 8.49 -12.54
CA THR A 95 -30.85 9.35 -13.34
C THR A 95 -30.17 10.62 -13.85
N LYS A 96 -29.05 11.02 -13.25
CA LYS A 96 -28.29 12.23 -13.62
C LYS A 96 -26.95 11.88 -14.25
N ILE A 97 -26.50 12.62 -15.26
CA ILE A 97 -25.22 12.37 -15.95
C ILE A 97 -24.00 12.36 -15.03
N GLN A 98 -24.03 13.14 -13.95
CA GLN A 98 -22.96 13.20 -12.93
C GLN A 98 -22.79 11.89 -12.14
N GLN A 99 -23.85 11.09 -12.08
CA GLN A 99 -23.89 9.76 -11.47
C GLN A 99 -23.28 8.69 -12.39
N TYR A 100 -22.93 9.04 -13.63
CA TYR A 100 -22.18 8.17 -14.53
C TYR A 100 -20.69 8.50 -14.50
N ARG A 101 -19.87 7.48 -14.74
CA ARG A 101 -18.44 7.60 -15.03
C ARG A 101 -18.27 7.40 -16.54
N PRO A 102 -17.88 8.43 -17.30
CA PRO A 102 -17.47 8.23 -18.68
C PRO A 102 -16.17 7.42 -18.71
N ILE A 103 -16.12 6.40 -19.55
CA ILE A 103 -14.92 5.64 -19.89
C ILE A 103 -14.76 5.72 -21.39
N CYS A 104 -13.59 6.14 -21.85
CA CYS A 104 -13.28 6.08 -23.28
C CYS A 104 -12.65 4.73 -23.61
N LEU A 105 -13.27 3.99 -24.53
CA LEU A 105 -12.62 2.85 -25.17
C LEU A 105 -11.66 3.40 -26.21
N LEU A 106 -10.37 3.28 -25.94
CA LEU A 106 -9.31 3.60 -26.89
C LEU A 106 -8.92 2.35 -27.68
N ASN A 107 -8.53 2.55 -28.94
CA ASN A 107 -7.92 1.54 -29.79
C ASN A 107 -6.74 0.84 -29.07
N VAL A 108 -6.68 -0.49 -29.19
CA VAL A 108 -5.62 -1.30 -28.56
C VAL A 108 -4.23 -0.93 -29.10
N SER A 109 -4.10 -0.60 -30.38
CA SER A 109 -2.85 -0.11 -30.96
C SER A 109 -2.33 1.15 -30.25
N PHE A 110 -3.21 2.09 -29.90
CA PHE A 110 -2.83 3.28 -29.12
C PHE A 110 -2.44 2.92 -27.67
N LYS A 111 -3.15 1.97 -27.05
CA LYS A 111 -2.81 1.45 -25.72
C LYS A 111 -1.43 0.80 -25.67
N ILE A 112 -0.98 0.19 -26.76
CA ILE A 112 0.37 -0.41 -26.84
C ILE A 112 1.44 0.68 -26.72
N PHE A 113 1.37 1.74 -27.52
CA PHE A 113 2.37 2.82 -27.49
C PHE A 113 2.36 3.58 -26.17
N THR A 114 1.19 3.91 -25.63
CA THR A 114 1.08 4.54 -24.30
C THR A 114 1.57 3.61 -23.20
N LYS A 115 1.42 2.29 -23.32
CA LYS A 115 2.00 1.31 -22.39
C LYS A 115 3.53 1.25 -22.48
N VAL A 116 4.11 1.30 -23.67
CA VAL A 116 5.57 1.41 -23.85
C VAL A 116 6.08 2.68 -23.16
N ALA A 117 5.46 3.84 -23.43
CA ALA A 117 5.82 5.09 -22.78
C ALA A 117 5.68 5.01 -21.24
N THR A 118 4.60 4.37 -20.74
CA THR A 118 4.37 4.12 -19.32
C THR A 118 5.50 3.30 -18.71
N ASN A 119 5.96 2.25 -19.38
CA ASN A 119 7.04 1.39 -18.90
C ASN A 119 8.38 2.14 -18.84
N ARG A 120 8.65 3.03 -19.81
CA ARG A 120 9.84 3.89 -19.81
C ARG A 120 9.81 4.91 -18.67
N ILE A 121 8.73 5.69 -18.56
CA ILE A 121 8.63 6.71 -17.51
C ILE A 121 8.61 6.10 -16.11
N SER A 122 8.06 4.89 -15.96
CA SER A 122 8.05 4.12 -14.70
C SER A 122 9.45 3.88 -14.14
N LYS A 123 10.48 3.81 -15.00
CA LYS A 123 11.87 3.61 -14.57
C LYS A 123 12.43 4.85 -13.90
N VAL A 124 12.02 6.05 -14.31
CA VAL A 124 12.54 7.32 -13.78
C VAL A 124 11.68 7.85 -12.63
N THR A 125 10.43 7.39 -12.51
CA THR A 125 9.42 8.02 -11.63
C THR A 125 9.78 8.05 -10.15
N HIS A 126 10.61 7.11 -9.70
CA HIS A 126 11.05 7.02 -8.30
C HIS A 126 11.95 8.19 -7.86
N ASN A 127 12.68 8.80 -8.79
CA ASN A 127 13.58 9.93 -8.54
C ASN A 127 12.85 11.28 -8.60
N ILE A 128 11.83 11.37 -9.45
CA ILE A 128 11.11 12.63 -9.73
C ILE A 128 9.82 12.83 -8.95
N ILE A 129 9.21 11.78 -8.38
CA ILE A 129 7.97 11.90 -7.61
C ILE A 129 8.24 11.65 -6.12
N SER A 130 7.81 12.61 -5.31
CA SER A 130 7.94 12.59 -3.85
C SER A 130 7.50 11.26 -3.25
N PRO A 131 8.20 10.72 -2.24
CA PRO A 131 7.81 9.47 -1.57
C PRO A 131 6.43 9.52 -0.89
N SER A 132 5.84 10.71 -0.71
CA SER A 132 4.50 10.89 -0.14
C SER A 132 3.34 10.61 -1.10
N GLN A 133 3.59 10.52 -2.41
CA GLN A 133 2.61 10.12 -3.42
C GLN A 133 2.67 8.61 -3.65
N THR A 134 1.66 7.85 -3.23
CA THR A 134 1.76 6.37 -3.26
C THR A 134 0.97 5.71 -4.38
N ALA A 135 0.13 6.45 -5.12
CA ALA A 135 -0.74 5.86 -6.13
C ALA A 135 -0.04 5.54 -7.44
N PHE A 136 -0.43 4.44 -8.09
CA PHE A 136 -0.02 4.07 -9.45
C PHE A 136 1.49 4.00 -9.71
N LEU A 137 2.30 3.87 -8.65
CA LEU A 137 3.75 3.78 -8.75
C LEU A 137 4.22 2.37 -8.39
N PRO A 138 5.10 1.75 -9.20
CA PRO A 138 5.64 0.44 -8.89
C PRO A 138 6.29 0.41 -7.51
N ARG A 139 6.14 -0.72 -6.81
CA ARG A 139 6.71 -0.99 -5.48
C ARG A 139 6.17 -0.12 -4.33
N ARG A 140 5.29 0.86 -4.57
CA ARG A 140 4.57 1.58 -3.51
C ARG A 140 3.28 0.85 -3.15
N ASN A 141 3.00 0.68 -1.86
CA ASN A 141 1.79 -0.02 -1.40
C ASN A 141 0.71 1.02 -1.03
N ILE A 142 -0.51 0.85 -1.56
CA ILE A 142 -1.70 1.68 -1.29
C ILE A 142 -1.93 1.95 0.20
N MET A 143 -1.56 1.01 1.06
CA MET A 143 -1.79 1.09 2.50
C MET A 143 -0.72 1.90 3.25
N GLU A 144 0.41 2.25 2.62
CA GLU A 144 1.51 2.95 3.29
C GLU A 144 1.07 4.34 3.75
N GLY A 145 0.35 5.07 2.88
CA GLY A 145 -0.25 6.34 3.25
C GLY A 145 -1.29 6.21 4.36
N ALA A 146 -2.07 5.14 4.35
CA ALA A 146 -3.00 4.85 5.43
C ALA A 146 -2.30 4.65 6.79
N VAL A 147 -1.12 4.01 6.82
CA VAL A 147 -0.32 3.88 8.06
C VAL A 147 0.12 5.26 8.54
N VAL A 148 0.70 6.08 7.65
CA VAL A 148 1.16 7.44 8.00
C VAL A 148 0.01 8.26 8.58
N LEU A 149 -1.12 8.31 7.88
CA LEU A 149 -2.30 9.07 8.32
C LEU A 149 -2.82 8.57 9.67
N HIS A 150 -3.00 7.26 9.83
CA HIS A 150 -3.48 6.67 11.07
C HIS A 150 -2.56 6.97 12.27
N GLU A 151 -1.25 6.81 12.09
CA GLU A 151 -0.27 7.04 13.15
C GLU A 151 -0.12 8.52 13.53
N THR A 152 -0.21 9.42 12.54
CA THR A 152 -0.20 10.87 12.76
C THR A 152 -1.47 11.33 13.49
N LEU A 153 -2.67 10.90 13.06
CA LEU A 153 -3.93 11.22 13.75
C LEU A 153 -3.91 10.74 15.21
N HIS A 154 -3.41 9.53 15.43
CA HIS A 154 -3.25 8.98 16.77
C HIS A 154 -2.29 9.84 17.63
N GLU A 155 -1.17 10.25 17.06
CA GLU A 155 -0.16 11.04 17.79
C GLU A 155 -0.65 12.45 18.12
N LEU A 156 -1.26 13.15 17.15
CA LEU A 156 -1.86 14.47 17.34
C LEU A 156 -2.87 14.45 18.50
N HIS A 157 -3.74 13.43 18.54
CA HIS A 157 -4.71 13.28 19.61
C HIS A 157 -4.05 12.90 20.95
N ARG A 158 -3.18 11.88 20.98
CA ARG A 158 -2.59 11.35 22.22
C ARG A 158 -1.71 12.38 22.93
N LYS A 159 -0.91 13.13 22.18
CA LYS A 159 -0.03 14.17 22.71
C LYS A 159 -0.69 15.55 22.84
N LYS A 160 -1.98 15.67 22.46
CA LYS A 160 -2.71 16.95 22.41
C LYS A 160 -1.96 18.02 21.61
N LEU A 161 -1.35 17.62 20.49
CA LEU A 161 -0.62 18.55 19.64
C LEU A 161 -1.59 19.47 18.90
N ASN A 162 -1.13 20.69 18.65
CA ASN A 162 -1.91 21.72 17.97
C ASN A 162 -1.69 21.59 16.46
N GLY A 163 -2.65 20.98 15.76
CA GLY A 163 -2.51 20.72 14.34
C GLY A 163 -3.85 20.59 13.63
N VAL A 164 -3.82 20.73 12.32
CA VAL A 164 -4.96 20.68 11.43
C VAL A 164 -4.66 19.68 10.33
N VAL A 165 -5.57 18.73 10.14
CA VAL A 165 -5.52 17.77 9.03
C VAL A 165 -6.58 18.20 8.03
N PHE A 166 -6.15 18.60 6.83
CA PHE A 166 -7.01 19.08 5.77
C PHE A 166 -7.08 18.06 4.64
N LYS A 167 -8.22 17.41 4.49
CA LYS A 167 -8.49 16.43 3.44
C LYS A 167 -9.16 17.13 2.26
N ILE A 168 -8.50 17.10 1.12
CA ILE A 168 -8.89 17.80 -0.10
C ILE A 168 -9.60 16.83 -1.06
N ASP A 169 -10.70 17.28 -1.67
CA ASP A 169 -11.38 16.60 -2.77
C ASP A 169 -11.17 17.39 -4.07
N PHE A 170 -10.63 16.77 -5.11
CA PHE A 170 -10.51 17.38 -6.45
C PHE A 170 -11.70 17.03 -7.34
N GLU A 171 -12.24 18.03 -8.03
CA GLU A 171 -13.35 17.82 -8.95
C GLU A 171 -12.87 17.26 -10.29
N LYS A 172 -13.21 16.00 -10.60
CA LYS A 172 -12.83 15.33 -11.85
C LYS A 172 -11.33 15.49 -12.14
N ALA A 173 -10.49 15.10 -11.18
CA ALA A 173 -9.06 15.42 -11.16
C ALA A 173 -8.32 15.14 -12.48
N TYR A 174 -8.59 14.00 -13.13
CA TYR A 174 -7.99 13.68 -14.43
C TYR A 174 -8.52 14.54 -15.57
N ASP A 175 -9.80 14.91 -15.57
CA ASP A 175 -10.42 15.60 -16.70
C ASP A 175 -10.08 17.10 -16.72
N LYS A 176 -9.55 17.67 -15.64
CA LYS A 176 -9.43 19.13 -15.47
C LYS A 176 -8.01 19.70 -15.52
N VAL A 177 -6.97 18.87 -15.50
CA VAL A 177 -5.58 19.39 -15.61
C VAL A 177 -5.40 20.14 -16.93
N ARG A 178 -4.75 21.29 -16.92
CA ARG A 178 -4.41 22.05 -18.13
C ARG A 178 -3.19 21.46 -18.82
N TRP A 179 -3.23 21.39 -20.16
CA TRP A 179 -2.15 20.84 -20.98
C TRP A 179 -0.88 21.66 -20.89
N ASP A 180 -0.99 22.98 -20.97
CA ASP A 180 0.15 23.89 -20.87
C ASP A 180 0.87 23.72 -19.53
N PHE A 181 0.12 23.49 -18.46
CA PHE A 181 0.68 23.25 -17.13
C PHE A 181 1.37 21.88 -17.03
N LEU A 182 0.80 20.83 -17.62
CA LEU A 182 1.45 19.53 -17.73
C LEU A 182 2.79 19.67 -18.48
N GLN A 183 2.78 20.31 -19.65
CA GLN A 183 3.98 20.52 -20.47
C GLN A 183 5.03 21.35 -19.74
N GLN A 184 4.61 22.43 -19.08
CA GLN A 184 5.48 23.22 -18.21
C GLN A 184 6.08 22.38 -17.07
N THR A 185 5.27 21.59 -16.37
CA THR A 185 5.73 20.73 -15.28
C THR A 185 6.78 19.73 -15.76
N MET A 186 6.60 19.16 -16.95
CA MET A 186 7.57 18.24 -17.54
C MET A 186 8.89 18.94 -17.88
N ARG A 187 8.84 20.15 -18.46
CA ARG A 187 10.06 20.94 -18.69
C ARG A 187 10.78 21.29 -17.37
N MET A 188 10.02 21.71 -16.36
CA MET A 188 10.56 22.04 -15.03
C MET A 188 11.10 20.83 -14.27
N LYS A 189 10.75 19.59 -14.63
CA LYS A 189 11.37 18.38 -14.09
C LYS A 189 12.51 17.85 -14.98
N GLY A 190 12.92 18.60 -16.00
CA GLY A 190 14.08 18.28 -16.82
C GLY A 190 13.82 17.24 -17.92
N PHE A 191 12.57 16.97 -18.29
CA PHE A 191 12.27 16.08 -19.41
C PHE A 191 12.69 16.71 -20.75
N SER A 192 13.32 15.90 -21.61
CA SER A 192 13.74 16.35 -22.95
C SER A 192 12.57 16.83 -23.82
N THR A 193 12.87 17.74 -24.75
CA THR A 193 11.88 18.30 -25.68
C THR A 193 11.22 17.22 -26.54
N THR A 194 11.98 16.23 -26.99
CA THR A 194 11.49 15.07 -27.75
C THR A 194 10.42 14.31 -26.96
N TRP A 195 10.69 14.00 -25.69
CA TRP A 195 9.74 13.30 -24.83
C TRP A 195 8.49 14.15 -24.57
N CYS A 196 8.65 15.43 -24.25
CA CYS A 196 7.52 16.36 -24.06
C CYS A 196 6.61 16.42 -25.31
N ASN A 197 7.19 16.44 -26.51
CA ASN A 197 6.44 16.41 -27.76
C ASN A 197 5.66 15.11 -27.95
N TRP A 198 6.25 13.95 -27.63
CA TRP A 198 5.53 12.67 -27.67
C TRP A 198 4.35 12.65 -26.69
N ILE A 199 4.55 13.12 -25.46
CA ILE A 199 3.47 13.25 -24.47
C ILE A 199 2.38 14.19 -24.97
N ASN A 200 2.74 15.31 -25.58
CA ASN A 200 1.78 16.23 -26.16
C ASN A 200 0.93 15.53 -27.23
N SER A 201 1.54 14.77 -28.14
CA SER A 201 0.80 13.98 -29.14
C SER A 201 -0.13 12.93 -28.51
N PHE A 202 0.31 12.24 -27.44
CA PHE A 202 -0.54 11.26 -26.74
C PHE A 202 -1.72 11.93 -26.00
N VAL A 203 -1.50 13.09 -25.39
CA VAL A 203 -2.51 13.78 -24.57
C VAL A 203 -3.53 14.53 -25.42
N GLN A 204 -3.08 15.20 -26.49
CA GLN A 204 -3.97 15.89 -27.43
C GLN A 204 -4.84 14.91 -28.23
N GLY A 205 -4.31 13.72 -28.54
CA GLY A 205 -5.02 12.66 -29.26
C GLY A 205 -5.79 11.66 -28.39
N GLY A 206 -5.57 11.66 -27.07
CA GLY A 206 -6.13 10.67 -26.14
C GLY A 206 -7.35 11.16 -25.37
N ASN A 207 -8.29 10.25 -25.11
CA ASN A 207 -9.39 10.43 -24.14
C ASN A 207 -9.16 9.55 -22.90
N VAL A 208 -9.63 10.01 -21.73
CA VAL A 208 -9.37 9.42 -20.41
C VAL A 208 -9.49 7.89 -20.40
N GLY A 209 -8.40 7.20 -20.01
CA GLY A 209 -8.37 5.74 -19.86
C GLY A 209 -7.12 5.01 -20.39
N ASP A 210 -6.10 5.74 -20.84
CA ASP A 210 -4.83 5.15 -21.25
C ASP A 210 -3.91 4.81 -20.04
N PRO A 211 -2.94 3.88 -20.20
CA PRO A 211 -2.02 3.50 -19.13
C PRO A 211 -1.12 4.61 -18.60
N LEU A 212 -0.94 5.71 -19.34
CA LEU A 212 0.05 6.76 -19.06
C LEU A 212 -0.53 7.90 -18.22
N SER A 213 -1.81 8.24 -18.39
CA SER A 213 -2.46 9.35 -17.66
C SER A 213 -2.33 9.28 -16.12
N PRO A 214 -2.37 8.12 -15.44
CA PRO A 214 -2.14 8.06 -14.00
C PRO A 214 -0.77 8.59 -13.56
N ILE A 215 0.30 8.28 -14.31
CA ILE A 215 1.65 8.73 -13.99
C ILE A 215 1.80 10.22 -14.29
N LEU A 216 1.26 10.69 -15.42
CA LEU A 216 1.28 12.11 -15.76
C LEU A 216 0.54 12.95 -14.72
N PHE A 217 -0.61 12.48 -14.24
CA PHE A 217 -1.33 13.13 -13.16
C PHE A 217 -0.47 13.22 -11.89
N ASN A 218 0.22 12.15 -11.51
CA ASN A 218 1.09 12.17 -10.34
C ASN A 218 2.24 13.19 -10.49
N ILE A 219 2.81 13.34 -11.69
CA ILE A 219 3.84 14.35 -11.98
C ILE A 219 3.32 15.77 -11.74
N VAL A 220 2.09 16.05 -12.18
CA VAL A 220 1.43 17.34 -11.97
C VAL A 220 1.09 17.55 -10.49
N ALA A 221 0.51 16.55 -9.84
CA ALA A 221 0.12 16.63 -8.43
C ALA A 221 1.32 16.76 -7.48
N ASP A 222 2.49 16.25 -7.87
CA ASP A 222 3.74 16.35 -7.12
C ASP A 222 4.26 17.79 -7.02
N MET A 223 3.92 18.66 -7.97
CA MET A 223 4.25 20.10 -7.89
C MET A 223 3.61 20.80 -6.68
N LEU A 224 2.53 20.23 -6.13
CA LEU A 224 1.94 20.70 -4.88
C LEU A 224 2.70 20.22 -3.63
N ALA A 225 3.47 19.13 -3.74
CA ALA A 225 4.12 18.49 -2.59
C ALA A 225 5.44 19.15 -2.16
N GLY A 226 6.06 19.99 -2.99
CA GLY A 226 7.32 20.67 -2.69
C GLY A 226 7.26 21.48 -1.39
N GLY A 227 8.00 21.04 -0.37
CA GLY A 227 8.11 21.72 0.94
C GLY A 227 6.89 21.57 1.88
N LEU A 228 5.87 20.79 1.50
CA LEU A 228 4.66 20.61 2.31
C LEU A 228 4.56 19.19 2.90
N SER A 229 4.07 19.09 4.13
CA SER A 229 3.70 17.81 4.73
C SER A 229 2.37 17.31 4.14
N ILE A 230 2.45 16.64 3.00
CA ILE A 230 1.29 16.11 2.27
C ILE A 230 1.36 14.59 2.20
N LEU A 231 0.20 13.94 2.24
CA LEU A 231 0.01 12.56 1.82
C LEU A 231 -0.91 12.53 0.60
N GLN A 232 -0.45 11.92 -0.49
CA GLN A 232 -1.23 11.82 -1.72
C GLN A 232 -1.41 10.35 -2.13
N TYR A 233 -2.63 10.04 -2.56
CA TYR A 233 -2.92 8.85 -3.33
C TYR A 233 -3.78 9.25 -4.52
N ALA A 234 -3.12 9.52 -5.66
CA ALA A 234 -3.76 10.09 -6.84
C ALA A 234 -4.53 11.37 -6.44
N ASN A 235 -5.85 11.38 -6.59
CA ASN A 235 -6.70 12.52 -6.27
C ASN A 235 -7.04 12.66 -4.77
N ASP A 236 -6.78 11.64 -3.94
CA ASP A 236 -7.03 11.71 -2.51
C ASP A 236 -5.83 12.36 -1.80
N THR A 237 -5.93 13.67 -1.52
CA THR A 237 -4.85 14.47 -0.93
C THR A 237 -5.18 14.88 0.50
N VAL A 238 -4.24 14.67 1.41
CA VAL A 238 -4.33 15.10 2.82
C VAL A 238 -3.13 15.98 3.15
N ILE A 239 -3.38 17.19 3.64
CA ILE A 239 -2.36 18.15 4.05
C ILE A 239 -2.34 18.23 5.58
N PHE A 240 -1.15 18.16 6.16
CA PHE A 240 -0.91 18.41 7.58
C PHE A 240 -0.42 19.84 7.78
N ILE A 241 -1.10 20.60 8.62
CA ILE A 241 -0.80 22.02 8.88
C ILE A 241 -0.67 22.21 10.39
N ASP A 242 0.38 22.91 10.82
CA ASP A 242 0.48 23.34 12.22
C ASP A 242 -0.63 24.33 12.57
N HIS A 243 -0.96 24.44 13.85
CA HIS A 243 -1.89 25.48 14.31
C HIS A 243 -1.27 26.89 14.15
N ASP A 244 -1.54 27.51 13.00
CA ASP A 244 -1.18 28.89 12.70
C ASP A 244 -2.12 29.44 11.61
N LEU A 245 -2.96 30.39 12.00
CA LEU A 245 -3.94 31.00 11.10
C LEU A 245 -3.29 31.77 9.94
N LYS A 246 -2.10 32.35 10.12
CA LYS A 246 -1.38 33.04 9.05
C LYS A 246 -0.88 32.04 8.01
N LYS A 247 -0.25 30.94 8.46
CA LYS A 247 0.16 29.85 7.57
C LYS A 247 -1.03 29.23 6.83
N ALA A 248 -2.17 29.07 7.51
CA ALA A 248 -3.38 28.56 6.88
C ALA A 248 -3.96 29.50 5.81
N ARG A 249 -3.95 30.83 6.04
CA ARG A 249 -4.35 31.81 5.01
C ARG A 249 -3.43 31.74 3.78
N ASN A 250 -2.12 31.68 4.01
CA ASN A 250 -1.14 31.53 2.93
C ASN A 250 -1.36 30.22 2.17
N MET A 251 -1.64 29.12 2.88
CA MET A 251 -1.98 27.83 2.27
C MET A 251 -3.22 27.92 1.40
N LYS A 252 -4.29 28.58 1.87
CA LYS A 252 -5.51 28.79 1.05
C LYS A 252 -5.20 29.57 -0.22
N ALA A 253 -4.39 30.64 -0.12
CA ALA A 253 -3.97 31.41 -1.28
C ALA A 253 -3.15 30.56 -2.28
N LEU A 254 -2.21 29.75 -1.78
CA LEU A 254 -1.41 28.83 -2.59
C LEU A 254 -2.28 27.79 -3.30
N LEU A 255 -3.26 27.20 -2.61
CA LEU A 255 -4.19 26.24 -3.20
C LEU A 255 -5.06 26.86 -4.30
N CYS A 256 -5.58 28.07 -4.07
CA CYS A 256 -6.32 28.81 -5.08
C CYS A 256 -5.44 29.17 -6.29
N MET A 257 -4.18 29.53 -6.05
CA MET A 257 -3.23 29.82 -7.13
C MET A 257 -2.90 28.55 -7.92
N PHE A 258 -2.64 27.45 -7.23
CA PHE A 258 -2.42 26.15 -7.85
C PHE A 258 -3.62 25.71 -8.69
N GLU A 259 -4.86 25.89 -8.19
CA GLU A 259 -6.08 25.64 -8.95
C GLU A 259 -6.12 26.45 -10.25
N LYS A 260 -5.77 27.75 -10.21
CA LYS A 260 -5.75 28.62 -11.40
C LYS A 260 -4.69 28.20 -12.42
N ILE A 261 -3.47 27.91 -11.99
CA ILE A 261 -2.36 27.58 -12.91
C ILE A 261 -2.51 26.15 -13.46
N SER A 262 -2.91 25.19 -12.62
CA SER A 262 -2.99 23.78 -13.01
C SER A 262 -4.32 23.38 -13.65
N GLY A 263 -5.39 24.13 -13.40
CA GLY A 263 -6.76 23.75 -13.75
C GLY A 263 -7.39 22.72 -12.80
N LEU A 264 -6.63 22.20 -11.83
CA LEU A 264 -7.14 21.24 -10.84
C LEU A 264 -8.06 21.93 -9.85
N LYS A 265 -9.35 21.94 -10.18
CA LYS A 265 -10.41 22.52 -9.35
C LYS A 265 -10.58 21.77 -8.03
N ILE A 266 -10.42 22.49 -6.92
CA ILE A 266 -10.61 21.94 -5.58
C ILE A 266 -12.07 22.10 -5.17
N ASN A 267 -12.71 21.01 -4.74
CA ASN A 267 -14.06 21.02 -4.21
C ASN A 267 -14.06 21.28 -2.70
N PHE A 268 -13.89 22.55 -2.31
CA PHE A 268 -13.85 22.94 -0.88
C PHE A 268 -15.09 22.50 -0.09
N HIS A 269 -16.27 22.41 -0.71
CA HIS A 269 -17.50 21.95 -0.05
C HIS A 269 -17.51 20.45 0.28
N LYS A 270 -16.75 19.64 -0.48
CA LYS A 270 -16.56 18.20 -0.21
C LYS A 270 -15.30 17.91 0.60
N SER A 271 -14.36 18.85 0.63
CA SER A 271 -13.19 18.79 1.50
C SER A 271 -13.60 18.83 2.98
N GLU A 272 -12.80 18.19 3.81
CA GLU A 272 -13.05 18.02 5.25
C GLU A 272 -11.82 18.49 6.04
N ILE A 273 -12.05 19.15 7.18
CA ILE A 273 -10.99 19.61 8.08
C ILE A 273 -11.13 18.96 9.45
N PHE A 274 -10.00 18.55 10.04
CA PHE A 274 -9.96 17.94 11.36
C PHE A 274 -8.96 18.70 12.22
N CYS A 275 -9.43 19.33 13.30
CA CYS A 275 -8.60 20.13 14.18
C CYS A 275 -8.24 19.38 15.48
N PHE A 276 -7.00 19.55 15.94
CA PHE A 276 -6.43 18.90 17.13
C PHE A 276 -5.80 19.93 18.08
N GLY A 277 -5.81 19.62 19.37
CA GLY A 277 -5.31 20.53 20.41
C GLY A 277 -6.06 21.86 20.42
N GLN A 278 -5.32 22.96 20.57
CA GLN A 278 -5.85 24.33 20.53
C GLN A 278 -6.53 24.68 19.18
N ALA A 279 -6.13 24.03 18.08
CA ALA A 279 -6.77 24.27 16.79
C ALA A 279 -8.26 23.91 16.78
N LYS A 280 -8.69 23.02 17.69
CA LYS A 280 -10.09 22.62 17.83
C LYS A 280 -10.98 23.75 18.32
N GLU A 281 -10.45 24.65 19.14
CA GLU A 281 -11.16 25.85 19.61
C GLU A 281 -11.39 26.83 18.45
N CYS A 282 -10.50 26.83 17.46
CA CYS A 282 -10.59 27.63 16.24
C CYS A 282 -11.17 26.89 15.04
N GLU A 283 -11.82 25.74 15.22
CA GLU A 283 -12.30 24.89 14.11
C GLU A 283 -13.27 25.64 13.18
N SER A 284 -14.14 26.49 13.72
CA SER A 284 -15.04 27.35 12.95
C SER A 284 -14.29 28.36 12.06
N ILE A 285 -13.19 28.92 12.57
CA ILE A 285 -12.34 29.87 11.83
C ILE A 285 -11.66 29.14 10.67
N TYR A 286 -11.10 27.96 10.91
CA TYR A 286 -10.49 27.14 9.85
C TYR A 286 -11.51 26.69 8.80
N SER A 287 -12.69 26.25 9.24
CA SER A 287 -13.79 25.87 8.35
C SER A 287 -14.22 27.04 7.45
N CYS A 288 -14.35 28.25 8.01
CA CYS A 288 -14.66 29.46 7.26
C CYS A 288 -13.54 29.86 6.28
N LEU A 289 -12.29 29.85 6.74
CA LEU A 289 -11.11 30.22 5.95
C LEU A 289 -10.96 29.33 4.70
N PHE A 290 -11.10 28.01 4.86
CA PHE A 290 -10.99 27.09 3.75
C PHE A 290 -12.29 26.93 2.95
N GLY A 291 -13.44 27.28 3.52
CA GLY A 291 -14.76 27.07 2.92
C GLY A 291 -15.18 25.59 2.93
N CYS A 292 -14.76 24.85 3.96
CA CYS A 292 -14.91 23.40 4.05
C CYS A 292 -15.64 22.97 5.32
N ARG A 293 -16.13 21.73 5.36
CA ARG A 293 -16.91 21.23 6.50
C ARG A 293 -15.98 20.67 7.58
N PRO A 294 -16.29 20.85 8.88
CA PRO A 294 -15.62 20.10 9.93
C PRO A 294 -15.89 18.60 9.72
N GLY A 295 -14.82 17.81 9.74
CA GLY A 295 -14.87 16.38 9.53
C GLY A 295 -15.35 15.63 10.78
N SER A 296 -15.92 14.45 10.58
CA SER A 296 -16.36 13.58 11.68
C SER A 296 -15.64 12.23 11.64
N PHE A 297 -15.44 11.62 12.81
CA PHE A 297 -14.79 10.32 12.93
C PHE A 297 -15.81 9.18 13.10
N PRO A 298 -15.54 7.98 12.54
CA PRO A 298 -14.45 7.69 11.61
C PRO A 298 -14.73 8.22 10.19
N PHE A 299 -13.74 8.83 9.55
CA PHE A 299 -13.83 9.19 8.13
C PHE A 299 -13.17 8.14 7.24
N ARG A 300 -13.56 8.05 5.97
CA ARG A 300 -12.94 7.10 5.03
C ARG A 300 -11.77 7.73 4.29
N TYR A 301 -10.65 7.00 4.27
CA TYR A 301 -9.48 7.27 3.43
C TYR A 301 -9.11 5.97 2.71
N LEU A 302 -9.11 5.98 1.38
CA LEU A 302 -8.87 4.80 0.53
C LEU A 302 -9.79 3.59 0.83
N GLY A 303 -10.93 3.82 1.49
CA GLY A 303 -11.85 2.78 1.92
C GLY A 303 -11.61 2.23 3.33
N ILE A 304 -10.56 2.68 4.03
CA ILE A 304 -10.29 2.36 5.42
C ILE A 304 -10.92 3.42 6.33
N PRO A 305 -11.64 3.01 7.40
CA PRO A 305 -12.11 3.96 8.41
C PRO A 305 -10.94 4.44 9.27
N MET A 306 -10.63 5.73 9.17
CA MET A 306 -9.59 6.41 9.93
C MET A 306 -10.15 6.97 11.23
N HIS A 307 -9.45 6.68 12.32
CA HIS A 307 -9.78 7.21 13.63
C HIS A 307 -8.53 7.28 14.50
N HIS A 308 -8.43 8.29 15.36
CA HIS A 308 -7.40 8.37 16.40
C HIS A 308 -7.55 7.33 17.54
N ARG A 309 -8.67 6.57 17.59
CA ARG A 309 -8.97 5.57 18.64
C ARG A 309 -9.14 4.19 18.01
N LYS A 310 -9.13 3.14 18.84
CA LYS A 310 -9.48 1.79 18.38
C LYS A 310 -10.93 1.73 17.86
N LEU A 311 -11.09 1.12 16.69
CA LEU A 311 -12.41 0.91 16.07
C LEU A 311 -13.29 0.01 16.93
N ARG A 312 -14.54 0.42 17.12
CA ARG A 312 -15.60 -0.35 17.78
C ARG A 312 -16.23 -1.30 16.75
N ASN A 313 -16.95 -2.31 17.22
CA ASN A 313 -17.70 -3.21 16.34
C ASN A 313 -18.68 -2.45 15.40
N SER A 314 -19.28 -1.35 15.87
CA SER A 314 -20.14 -0.47 15.05
C SER A 314 -19.42 0.09 13.83
N ASP A 315 -18.13 0.38 13.96
CA ASP A 315 -17.32 0.99 12.90
C ASP A 315 -17.03 -0.01 11.75
N TRP A 316 -17.30 -1.31 11.97
CA TRP A 316 -17.20 -2.38 10.97
C TRP A 316 -18.52 -2.68 10.25
N ALA A 317 -19.63 -2.05 10.63
CA ALA A 317 -20.97 -2.32 10.10
C ALA A 317 -21.04 -2.22 8.57
N HIS A 318 -20.30 -1.30 7.96
CA HIS A 318 -20.24 -1.17 6.49
C HIS A 318 -19.75 -2.43 5.77
N ILE A 319 -18.87 -3.22 6.38
CA ILE A 319 -18.46 -4.52 5.80
C ILE A 319 -19.60 -5.53 5.94
N GLU A 320 -20.27 -5.56 7.09
CA GLU A 320 -21.45 -6.41 7.31
C GLU A 320 -22.54 -6.10 6.26
N GLU A 321 -22.87 -4.83 6.05
CA GLU A 321 -23.84 -4.39 5.05
C GLU A 321 -23.43 -4.78 3.62
N ARG A 322 -22.13 -4.78 3.30
CA ARG A 322 -21.64 -5.24 1.98
C ARG A 322 -21.82 -6.74 1.80
N PHE A 323 -21.62 -7.53 2.85
CA PHE A 323 -21.92 -8.96 2.81
C PHE A 323 -23.41 -9.19 2.57
N GLU A 324 -24.27 -8.53 3.35
CA GLU A 324 -25.72 -8.65 3.24
C GLU A 324 -26.21 -8.25 1.84
N LYS A 325 -25.78 -7.11 1.30
CA LYS A 325 -26.14 -6.67 -0.05
C LYS A 325 -25.77 -7.68 -1.13
N ARG A 326 -24.61 -8.34 -1.03
CA ARG A 326 -24.22 -9.41 -1.97
C ARG A 326 -25.05 -10.66 -1.79
N LEU A 327 -25.32 -11.06 -0.54
CA LEU A 327 -26.12 -12.23 -0.21
C LEU A 327 -27.57 -12.09 -0.68
N ILE A 328 -28.19 -10.90 -0.52
CA ILE A 328 -29.54 -10.60 -1.00
C ILE A 328 -29.63 -10.76 -2.54
N GLY A 329 -28.59 -10.34 -3.25
CA GLY A 329 -28.53 -10.46 -4.71
C GLY A 329 -28.35 -11.91 -5.20
N TRP A 330 -27.91 -12.82 -4.35
CA TRP A 330 -27.69 -14.22 -4.72
C TRP A 330 -28.86 -15.08 -4.31
N LYS A 331 -29.66 -15.50 -5.29
CA LYS A 331 -30.68 -16.54 -5.08
C LYS A 331 -29.99 -17.87 -4.84
N GLY A 332 -29.74 -18.21 -3.57
CA GLY A 332 -29.07 -19.45 -3.17
C GLY A 332 -29.72 -20.70 -3.78
N LYS A 333 -31.03 -20.66 -4.07
CA LYS A 333 -31.78 -21.74 -4.74
C LYS A 333 -31.25 -22.11 -6.13
N LEU A 334 -30.69 -21.16 -6.89
CA LEU A 334 -30.21 -21.39 -8.25
C LEU A 334 -28.74 -21.82 -8.30
N LEU A 335 -28.07 -21.90 -7.15
CA LEU A 335 -26.65 -22.18 -7.05
C LEU A 335 -26.40 -23.56 -6.46
N SER A 336 -25.59 -24.35 -7.14
CA SER A 336 -25.03 -25.59 -6.61
C SER A 336 -24.14 -25.31 -5.39
N VAL A 337 -23.88 -26.33 -4.58
CA VAL A 337 -22.97 -26.22 -3.42
C VAL A 337 -21.57 -25.76 -3.86
N GLY A 338 -21.09 -26.26 -5.01
CA GLY A 338 -19.84 -25.81 -5.62
C GLY A 338 -19.88 -24.34 -6.06
N GLY A 339 -20.98 -23.89 -6.67
CA GLY A 339 -21.16 -22.49 -7.05
C GLY A 339 -21.14 -21.54 -5.85
N ARG A 340 -21.76 -21.93 -4.73
CA ARG A 340 -21.71 -21.16 -3.47
C ARG A 340 -20.31 -21.11 -2.89
N LEU A 341 -19.59 -22.24 -2.89
CA LEU A 341 -18.20 -22.31 -2.45
C LEU A 341 -17.31 -21.32 -3.22
N VAL A 342 -17.47 -21.29 -4.55
CA VAL A 342 -16.73 -20.36 -5.42
C VAL A 342 -17.04 -18.91 -5.04
N LEU A 343 -18.31 -18.53 -4.87
CA LEU A 343 -18.70 -17.17 -4.47
C LEU A 343 -18.21 -16.79 -3.06
N ILE A 344 -18.17 -17.74 -2.13
CA ILE A 344 -17.61 -17.51 -0.80
C ILE A 344 -16.13 -17.15 -0.92
N ASN A 345 -15.36 -17.91 -1.70
CA ASN A 345 -13.93 -17.69 -1.81
C ASN A 345 -13.57 -16.47 -2.68
N SER A 346 -14.25 -16.26 -3.81
CA SER A 346 -13.93 -15.18 -4.74
C SER A 346 -14.51 -13.82 -4.31
N VAL A 347 -15.70 -13.79 -3.70
CA VAL A 347 -16.38 -12.53 -3.36
C VAL A 347 -16.42 -12.31 -1.85
N LEU A 348 -17.06 -13.18 -1.06
CA LEU A 348 -17.23 -12.89 0.37
C LEU A 348 -15.89 -12.83 1.10
N SER A 349 -14.95 -13.72 0.76
CA SER A 349 -13.65 -13.74 1.39
C SER A 349 -12.79 -12.56 0.95
N SER A 350 -12.98 -12.00 -0.25
CA SER A 350 -12.19 -10.84 -0.73
C SER A 350 -12.69 -9.50 -0.19
N LEU A 351 -13.99 -9.35 0.08
CA LEU A 351 -14.61 -8.11 0.59
C LEU A 351 -13.93 -7.52 1.85
N PRO A 352 -13.61 -8.30 2.91
CA PRO A 352 -12.98 -7.76 4.11
C PRO A 352 -11.46 -7.65 3.99
N MET A 353 -10.82 -8.28 3.00
CA MET A 353 -9.36 -8.43 2.92
C MET A 353 -8.61 -7.10 3.01
N PHE A 354 -9.16 -6.06 2.37
CA PHE A 354 -8.54 -4.74 2.40
C PHE A 354 -8.46 -4.18 3.83
N MET A 355 -9.54 -4.28 4.61
CA MET A 355 -9.57 -3.84 6.01
C MET A 355 -8.79 -4.80 6.94
N LEU A 356 -8.84 -6.11 6.67
CA LEU A 356 -8.03 -7.12 7.37
C LEU A 356 -6.54 -6.95 7.13
N SER A 357 -6.14 -6.28 6.05
CA SER A 357 -4.72 -6.03 5.80
C SER A 357 -4.14 -4.94 6.72
N PHE A 358 -4.99 -4.16 7.39
CA PHE A 358 -4.59 -3.03 8.23
C PHE A 358 -4.95 -3.22 9.70
N PHE A 359 -6.17 -3.69 9.99
CA PHE A 359 -6.65 -3.84 11.35
C PHE A 359 -6.77 -5.30 11.76
N LYS A 360 -6.46 -5.58 13.01
CA LYS A 360 -6.82 -6.86 13.62
C LYS A 360 -8.34 -6.96 13.73
N ILE A 361 -8.92 -8.05 13.23
CA ILE A 361 -10.37 -8.25 13.27
C ILE A 361 -10.85 -8.47 14.71
N PRO A 362 -11.88 -7.74 15.20
CA PRO A 362 -12.51 -8.05 16.47
C PRO A 362 -13.21 -9.41 16.43
N LYS A 363 -13.07 -10.22 17.49
CA LYS A 363 -13.69 -11.56 17.57
C LYS A 363 -15.21 -11.55 17.32
N GLY A 364 -15.91 -10.50 17.74
CA GLY A 364 -17.35 -10.35 17.49
C GLY A 364 -17.68 -10.21 16.00
N ILE A 365 -16.91 -9.40 15.26
CA ILE A 365 -17.06 -9.22 13.82
C ILE A 365 -16.69 -10.49 13.07
N LEU A 366 -15.59 -11.14 13.45
CA LEU A 366 -15.17 -12.43 12.88
C LEU A 366 -16.30 -13.46 12.98
N LYS A 367 -16.89 -13.64 14.17
CA LYS A 367 -18.02 -14.58 14.37
C LYS A 367 -19.21 -14.26 13.47
N LYS A 368 -19.55 -12.97 13.29
CA LYS A 368 -20.64 -12.56 12.39
C LYS A 368 -20.33 -12.83 10.92
N LEU A 369 -19.12 -12.52 10.45
CA LEU A 369 -18.73 -12.79 9.07
C LEU A 369 -18.71 -14.29 8.78
N GLU A 370 -18.19 -15.09 9.70
CA GLU A 370 -18.24 -16.56 9.60
C GLU A 370 -19.67 -17.09 9.63
N TYR A 371 -20.56 -16.49 10.44
CA TYR A 371 -21.98 -16.82 10.41
C TYR A 371 -22.60 -16.57 9.04
N PHE A 372 -22.36 -15.43 8.40
CA PHE A 372 -22.86 -15.15 7.05
C PHE A 372 -22.35 -16.15 6.01
N ARG A 373 -21.06 -16.47 6.04
CA ARG A 373 -20.42 -17.43 5.11
C ARG A 373 -20.98 -18.84 5.29
N SER A 374 -21.06 -19.30 6.53
CA SER A 374 -21.59 -20.62 6.89
C SER A 374 -23.07 -20.73 6.54
N ARG A 375 -23.87 -19.71 6.88
CA ARG A 375 -25.29 -19.65 6.55
C ARG A 375 -25.53 -19.73 5.05
N PHE A 376 -24.79 -18.96 4.26
CA PHE A 376 -24.90 -18.97 2.80
C PHE A 376 -24.51 -20.33 2.19
N PHE A 377 -23.48 -20.98 2.73
CA PHE A 377 -23.08 -22.30 2.27
C PHE A 377 -24.20 -23.35 2.50
N TRP A 378 -24.74 -23.41 3.71
CA TRP A 378 -25.68 -24.47 4.11
C TRP A 378 -27.15 -24.21 3.77
N GLN A 379 -27.62 -22.96 3.87
CA GLN A 379 -29.03 -22.64 3.70
C GLN A 379 -29.38 -22.34 2.23
N ASN A 380 -30.51 -22.89 1.78
CA ASN A 380 -31.21 -22.41 0.58
C ASN A 380 -32.22 -21.34 1.02
N ASP A 381 -32.68 -20.44 0.14
CA ASP A 381 -33.63 -19.33 0.43
C ASP A 381 -35.00 -19.74 1.04
N GLN A 382 -35.22 -21.00 1.44
CA GLN A 382 -36.39 -21.37 2.23
C GLN A 382 -36.05 -21.34 3.71
N HIS A 383 -36.97 -20.84 4.54
CA HIS A 383 -36.91 -20.84 6.00
C HIS A 383 -36.76 -22.23 6.67
N LYS A 384 -36.54 -23.30 5.90
CA LYS A 384 -36.22 -24.65 6.41
C LYS A 384 -34.72 -24.74 6.71
N LYS A 385 -34.37 -24.80 8.00
CA LYS A 385 -33.01 -25.13 8.45
C LYS A 385 -32.60 -26.49 7.88
N LYS A 386 -31.55 -26.54 7.05
CA LYS A 386 -30.89 -27.79 6.68
C LYS A 386 -29.89 -28.19 7.77
N TYR A 387 -29.75 -29.49 8.02
CA TYR A 387 -28.72 -30.01 8.92
C TYR A 387 -27.33 -29.68 8.39
N HIS A 388 -26.46 -29.19 9.26
CA HIS A 388 -25.04 -29.00 8.94
C HIS A 388 -24.37 -30.36 9.08
N LEU A 389 -24.12 -31.04 7.95
CA LEU A 389 -23.56 -32.39 7.94
C LEU A 389 -22.11 -32.43 8.47
N ILE A 390 -21.38 -31.33 8.31
CA ILE A 390 -19.97 -31.21 8.67
C ILE A 390 -19.79 -29.89 9.45
N ARG A 391 -18.89 -29.89 10.44
CA ARG A 391 -18.55 -28.67 11.18
C ARG A 391 -17.91 -27.65 10.23
N TRP A 392 -18.27 -26.37 10.39
CA TRP A 392 -17.70 -25.29 9.57
C TRP A 392 -16.17 -25.21 9.68
N ASP A 393 -15.61 -25.50 10.86
CA ASP A 393 -14.16 -25.56 11.09
C ASP A 393 -13.46 -26.61 10.21
N GLN A 394 -14.12 -27.73 9.91
CA GLN A 394 -13.58 -28.78 9.04
C GLN A 394 -13.69 -28.39 7.56
N ILE A 395 -14.78 -27.70 7.17
CA ILE A 395 -14.94 -27.18 5.80
C ILE A 395 -13.85 -26.16 5.44
N ARG A 396 -13.41 -25.37 6.43
CA ARG A 396 -12.35 -24.36 6.26
C ARG A 396 -10.95 -24.93 6.10
N GLN A 397 -10.75 -26.23 6.36
CA GLN A 397 -9.46 -26.86 6.16
C GLN A 397 -9.07 -26.89 4.68
N PRO A 398 -7.76 -26.99 4.38
CA PRO A 398 -7.28 -27.20 3.01
C PRO A 398 -7.89 -28.46 2.41
N LYS A 399 -7.97 -28.49 1.07
CA LYS A 399 -8.49 -29.66 0.34
C LYS A 399 -7.63 -30.90 0.58
N GLU A 400 -6.32 -30.73 0.76
CA GLU A 400 -5.42 -31.85 1.06
C GLU A 400 -5.72 -32.50 2.43
N GLN A 401 -6.41 -31.80 3.33
CA GLN A 401 -6.80 -32.29 4.66
C GLN A 401 -8.28 -32.68 4.75
N GLY A 402 -8.95 -32.86 3.60
CA GLY A 402 -10.37 -33.23 3.56
C GLY A 402 -11.34 -32.07 3.76
N GLY A 403 -10.87 -30.82 3.78
CA GLY A 403 -11.72 -29.63 3.78
C GLY A 403 -12.10 -29.17 2.37
N LEU A 404 -12.78 -28.03 2.25
CA LEU A 404 -13.18 -27.44 0.97
C LEU A 404 -12.28 -26.26 0.55
N GLY A 405 -11.27 -25.91 1.35
CA GLY A 405 -10.37 -24.80 1.07
C GLY A 405 -11.04 -23.44 1.20
N VAL A 406 -11.95 -23.28 2.17
CA VAL A 406 -12.53 -21.97 2.50
C VAL A 406 -11.54 -21.17 3.32
N ILE A 407 -11.19 -19.96 2.88
CA ILE A 407 -10.17 -19.14 3.54
C ILE A 407 -10.57 -18.85 5.00
N ASP A 408 -9.71 -19.16 5.96
CA ASP A 408 -9.88 -18.76 7.35
C ASP A 408 -9.51 -17.28 7.51
N LEU A 409 -10.49 -16.44 7.85
CA LEU A 409 -10.30 -14.99 7.96
C LEU A 409 -9.38 -14.59 9.11
N GLU A 410 -9.33 -15.36 10.20
CA GLU A 410 -8.46 -15.08 11.34
C GLU A 410 -7.00 -15.37 10.98
N VAL A 411 -6.74 -16.55 10.41
CA VAL A 411 -5.39 -16.93 9.94
C VAL A 411 -4.92 -15.96 8.85
N GLN A 412 -5.79 -15.63 7.89
CA GLN A 412 -5.47 -14.68 6.84
C GLN A 412 -5.18 -13.27 7.38
N ASN A 413 -5.94 -12.79 8.38
CA ASN A 413 -5.68 -11.50 9.03
C ASN A 413 -4.30 -11.48 9.70
N LYS A 414 -3.91 -12.55 10.41
CA LYS A 414 -2.56 -12.68 10.99
C LYS A 414 -1.49 -12.59 9.90
N CYS A 415 -1.63 -13.36 8.82
CA CYS A 415 -0.66 -13.39 7.73
C CYS A 415 -0.52 -12.03 7.02
N LEU A 416 -1.63 -11.33 6.82
CA LEU A 416 -1.61 -9.99 6.22
C LEU A 416 -0.93 -8.96 7.13
N LEU A 417 -1.17 -9.02 8.45
CA LEU A 417 -0.51 -8.14 9.41
C LEU A 417 0.99 -8.42 9.53
N SER A 418 1.40 -9.69 9.49
CA SER A 418 2.82 -10.07 9.49
C SER A 418 3.60 -9.57 8.27
N LYS A 419 2.92 -9.30 7.15
CA LYS A 419 3.55 -8.63 5.99
C LYS A 419 4.13 -7.27 6.37
N TRP A 420 3.47 -6.52 7.26
CA TRP A 420 3.97 -5.24 7.74
C TRP A 420 5.21 -5.38 8.61
N LEU A 421 5.29 -6.42 9.44
CA LEU A 421 6.49 -6.70 10.23
C LEU A 421 7.69 -7.01 9.33
N PHE A 422 7.50 -7.79 8.28
CA PHE A 422 8.55 -8.06 7.30
C PHE A 422 9.02 -6.79 6.59
N LYS A 423 8.08 -5.96 6.12
CA LYS A 423 8.42 -4.67 5.50
C LYS A 423 9.12 -3.71 6.48
N LEU A 424 8.70 -3.68 7.75
CA LEU A 424 9.30 -2.82 8.77
C LEU A 424 10.75 -3.23 9.07
N ALA A 425 11.04 -4.53 9.03
CA ALA A 425 12.37 -5.09 9.27
C ALA A 425 13.34 -4.90 8.08
N ASN A 426 12.83 -4.96 6.85
CA ASN A 426 13.68 -5.05 5.64
C ASN A 426 13.64 -3.83 4.72
N GLU A 427 12.63 -2.96 4.83
CA GLU A 427 12.46 -1.81 3.94
C GLU A 427 12.64 -0.49 4.71
N ASP A 428 12.92 0.57 3.97
CA ASP A 428 12.97 1.96 4.46
C ASP A 428 11.91 2.80 3.74
N GLY A 429 11.37 3.80 4.43
CA GLY A 429 10.33 4.67 3.90
C GLY A 429 9.68 5.55 4.96
N ILE A 430 8.75 6.42 4.54
CA ILE A 430 8.11 7.41 5.43
C ILE A 430 7.42 6.72 6.61
N TRP A 431 6.65 5.67 6.37
CA TRP A 431 5.90 5.00 7.43
C TRP A 431 6.79 4.18 8.36
N GLN A 432 7.87 3.57 7.84
CA GLN A 432 8.87 2.89 8.67
C GLN A 432 9.60 3.88 9.57
N ASN A 433 10.04 5.02 9.02
CA ASN A 433 10.71 6.07 9.77
C ASN A 433 9.79 6.63 10.86
N LEU A 434 8.50 6.84 10.55
CA LEU A 434 7.50 7.27 11.52
C LEU A 434 7.34 6.26 12.67
N LEU A 435 7.17 4.97 12.36
CA LEU A 435 7.03 3.92 13.38
C LEU A 435 8.32 3.74 14.18
N ARG A 436 9.48 3.81 13.53
CA ARG A 436 10.78 3.74 14.18
C ARG A 436 10.94 4.90 15.16
N ALA A 437 10.72 6.14 14.74
CA ALA A 437 10.81 7.32 15.61
C ALA A 437 9.80 7.26 16.78
N LYS A 438 8.58 6.80 16.52
CA LYS A 438 7.50 6.75 17.52
C LYS A 438 7.66 5.63 18.54
N TYR A 439 8.00 4.42 18.10
CA TYR A 439 7.95 3.20 18.93
C TYR A 439 9.30 2.55 19.22
N LEU A 440 10.16 2.43 18.20
CA LEU A 440 11.42 1.68 18.31
C LEU A 440 12.56 2.55 18.88
N ARG A 441 12.64 3.80 18.43
CA ARG A 441 13.77 4.72 18.63
C ARG A 441 15.07 4.07 18.17
N SER A 442 15.87 3.56 19.11
CA SER A 442 17.12 2.82 18.88
C SER A 442 17.02 1.34 19.24
N LYS A 443 15.85 0.85 19.65
CA LYS A 443 15.70 -0.54 20.14
C LYS A 443 15.39 -1.50 19.00
N PRO A 444 15.94 -2.73 19.03
CA PRO A 444 15.53 -3.83 18.16
C PRO A 444 14.01 -4.05 18.19
N LEU A 445 13.44 -4.41 17.03
CA LEU A 445 12.02 -4.76 16.90
C LEU A 445 11.60 -5.83 17.91
N GLY A 446 12.43 -6.85 18.11
CA GLY A 446 12.18 -7.94 19.05
C GLY A 446 11.98 -7.49 20.51
N THR A 447 12.61 -6.40 20.93
CA THR A 447 12.60 -5.91 22.32
C THR A 447 11.33 -5.12 22.65
N VAL A 448 10.62 -4.59 21.65
CA VAL A 448 9.46 -3.73 21.89
C VAL A 448 8.19 -4.55 22.07
N ASN A 449 7.42 -4.21 23.10
CA ASN A 449 6.12 -4.82 23.40
C ASN A 449 5.02 -3.76 23.37
N LYS A 450 3.79 -4.22 23.15
CA LYS A 450 2.58 -3.40 23.21
C LYS A 450 2.47 -2.70 24.57
N LYS A 451 2.19 -1.40 24.56
CA LYS A 451 1.91 -0.59 25.75
C LYS A 451 0.47 -0.09 25.75
N PRO A 452 -0.11 0.21 26.94
CA PRO A 452 -1.36 0.94 27.03
C PRO A 452 -1.28 2.28 26.30
N GLY A 453 -2.29 2.59 25.48
CA GLY A 453 -2.37 3.81 24.70
C GLY A 453 -1.62 3.79 23.35
N ASP A 454 -1.04 2.65 22.95
CA ASP A 454 -0.51 2.49 21.60
C ASP A 454 -1.62 2.45 20.55
N SER A 455 -1.24 2.73 19.29
CA SER A 455 -2.20 2.81 18.19
C SER A 455 -2.82 1.43 17.91
N HIS A 456 -4.00 1.43 17.30
CA HIS A 456 -4.68 0.18 16.96
C HIS A 456 -3.85 -0.69 16.00
N PHE A 457 -3.19 -0.06 15.02
CA PHE A 457 -2.31 -0.72 14.07
C PHE A 457 -1.09 -1.33 14.78
N TRP A 458 -0.34 -0.53 15.54
CA TRP A 458 0.86 -1.00 16.25
C TRP A 458 0.54 -2.13 17.25
N ALA A 459 -0.53 -1.98 18.03
CA ALA A 459 -0.98 -3.01 18.95
C ALA A 459 -1.29 -4.34 18.25
N GLY A 460 -1.85 -4.30 17.04
CA GLY A 460 -2.10 -5.49 16.22
C GLY A 460 -0.81 -6.19 15.78
N LEU A 461 0.21 -5.41 15.37
CA LEU A 461 1.51 -5.95 14.98
C LEU A 461 2.26 -6.58 16.15
N MET A 462 2.27 -5.92 17.31
CA MET A 462 2.99 -6.41 18.49
C MET A 462 2.43 -7.73 19.03
N GLU A 463 1.14 -8.00 18.84
CA GLU A 463 0.52 -9.28 19.20
C GLU A 463 0.97 -10.45 18.31
N LEU A 464 1.51 -10.18 17.12
CA LEU A 464 1.97 -11.19 16.15
C LEU A 464 3.49 -11.25 16.00
N LYS A 465 4.20 -10.29 16.60
CA LYS A 465 5.65 -10.11 16.49
C LYS A 465 6.41 -11.38 16.86
N ASP A 466 6.13 -11.99 18.01
CA ASP A 466 6.91 -13.14 18.48
C ASP A 466 6.66 -14.40 17.63
N GLU A 467 5.42 -14.62 17.18
CA GLU A 467 5.07 -15.69 16.23
C GLU A 467 5.78 -15.47 14.89
N PHE A 468 5.81 -14.23 14.39
CA PHE A 468 6.50 -13.87 13.15
C PHE A 468 8.02 -14.05 13.23
N LEU A 469 8.67 -13.50 14.27
CA LEU A 469 10.13 -13.59 14.44
C LEU A 469 10.59 -15.04 14.64
N GLY A 470 9.75 -15.88 15.24
CA GLY A 470 10.02 -17.31 15.42
C GLY A 470 10.03 -18.13 14.11
N LEU A 471 9.51 -17.58 13.01
CA LEU A 471 9.42 -18.26 11.70
C LEU A 471 10.50 -17.82 10.71
N GLY A 472 11.48 -17.02 11.14
CA GLY A 472 12.59 -16.59 10.30
C GLY A 472 13.89 -16.47 11.08
N SER A 473 14.88 -15.88 10.41
CA SER A 473 16.22 -15.67 10.94
C SER A 473 16.79 -14.35 10.43
N PHE A 474 17.61 -13.69 11.22
CA PHE A 474 18.32 -12.48 10.83
C PHE A 474 19.64 -12.80 10.14
N SER A 475 19.91 -12.12 9.03
CA SER A 475 21.24 -11.93 8.47
C SER A 475 21.81 -10.70 9.15
N VAL A 476 22.85 -10.89 9.96
CA VAL A 476 23.50 -9.80 10.70
C VAL A 476 24.38 -9.00 9.75
N GLY A 477 24.19 -7.68 9.73
CA GLY A 477 25.12 -6.73 9.15
C GLY A 477 25.76 -5.92 10.27
N GLU A 478 25.21 -4.73 10.55
CA GLU A 478 25.63 -3.87 11.68
C GLU A 478 25.31 -4.44 13.07
N GLY A 479 24.31 -5.32 13.17
CA GLY A 479 23.92 -6.00 14.41
C GLY A 479 23.14 -5.15 15.43
N THR A 480 22.70 -3.94 15.07
CA THR A 480 21.99 -3.04 16.00
C THR A 480 20.53 -3.44 16.22
N GLN A 481 19.90 -4.08 15.23
CA GLN A 481 18.48 -4.44 15.24
C GLN A 481 18.22 -5.92 15.59
N VAL A 482 19.28 -6.68 15.89
CA VAL A 482 19.22 -8.11 16.21
C VAL A 482 19.56 -8.34 17.67
N ARG A 483 18.72 -9.07 18.42
CA ARG A 483 19.04 -9.47 19.81
C ARG A 483 19.96 -10.69 19.81
N PHE A 484 21.07 -10.58 20.52
CA PHE A 484 22.11 -11.61 20.56
C PHE A 484 21.56 -12.98 21.02
N TRP A 485 20.78 -13.02 22.11
CA TRP A 485 20.34 -14.29 22.70
C TRP A 485 19.02 -14.82 22.15
N GLU A 486 18.10 -13.92 21.81
CA GLU A 486 16.69 -14.28 21.62
C GLU A 486 16.28 -14.47 20.17
N ASP A 487 16.96 -13.81 19.25
CA ASP A 487 16.69 -13.91 17.82
C ASP A 487 17.53 -15.02 17.18
N THR A 488 17.01 -15.63 16.12
CA THR A 488 17.75 -16.64 15.34
C THR A 488 18.63 -15.91 14.34
N TRP A 489 19.93 -15.84 14.57
CA TRP A 489 20.88 -15.21 13.63
C TRP A 489 22.15 -16.05 13.40
N SER A 490 22.47 -16.96 14.32
CA SER A 490 23.54 -17.95 14.16
C SER A 490 22.96 -19.38 14.08
N GLY A 491 22.80 -19.90 12.86
CA GLY A 491 22.24 -21.24 12.59
C GLY A 491 20.70 -21.27 12.60
N ASN A 492 20.12 -22.39 13.04
CA ASN A 492 18.70 -22.71 12.84
C ASN A 492 17.79 -22.42 14.06
N GLN A 493 18.36 -21.97 15.19
CA GLN A 493 17.60 -21.67 16.40
C GLN A 493 18.29 -20.60 17.25
N PRO A 494 17.55 -19.88 18.12
CA PRO A 494 18.13 -18.85 18.98
C PRO A 494 19.19 -19.39 19.95
N LEU A 495 20.20 -18.57 20.25
CA LEU A 495 21.28 -18.93 21.17
C LEU A 495 20.76 -19.25 22.58
N LYS A 496 19.65 -18.64 23.03
CA LYS A 496 19.01 -18.99 24.31
C LYS A 496 18.51 -20.44 24.40
N ARG A 497 18.19 -21.07 23.28
CA ARG A 497 17.78 -22.49 23.23
C ARG A 497 18.96 -23.44 23.18
N LEU A 498 20.03 -23.04 22.48
CA LEU A 498 21.28 -23.79 22.41
C LEU A 498 22.02 -23.78 23.76
N TYR A 499 22.05 -22.63 24.43
CA TYR A 499 22.80 -22.43 25.66
C TYR A 499 21.91 -21.91 26.81
N PRO A 500 20.91 -22.68 27.25
CA PRO A 500 19.97 -22.24 28.29
C PRO A 500 20.66 -22.00 29.65
N SER A 501 21.71 -22.77 29.94
CA SER A 501 22.52 -22.62 31.16
C SER A 501 23.23 -21.27 31.25
N LEU A 502 23.70 -20.74 30.11
CA LEU A 502 24.29 -19.41 29.99
C LEU A 502 23.21 -18.32 30.03
N PHE A 503 22.17 -18.45 29.21
CA PHE A 503 21.11 -17.45 29.12
C PHE A 503 20.44 -17.15 30.47
N ASN A 504 20.30 -18.15 31.33
CA ASN A 504 19.70 -17.98 32.66
C ASN A 504 20.53 -17.11 33.60
N ILE A 505 21.85 -17.02 33.40
CA ILE A 505 22.75 -16.23 34.25
C ILE A 505 23.18 -14.91 33.60
N VAL A 506 22.82 -14.63 32.35
CA VAL A 506 23.10 -13.35 31.68
C VAL A 506 22.34 -12.20 32.38
N ARG A 507 23.01 -11.06 32.59
CA ARG A 507 22.39 -9.85 33.15
C ARG A 507 21.51 -9.14 32.12
N ASN A 508 22.05 -8.82 30.95
CA ASN A 508 21.31 -8.17 29.86
C ASN A 508 20.89 -9.20 28.79
N LYS A 509 19.66 -9.72 28.91
CA LYS A 509 19.11 -10.68 27.94
C LYS A 509 18.72 -10.05 26.59
N GLY A 510 18.52 -8.74 26.58
CA GLY A 510 18.06 -7.99 25.40
C GLY A 510 19.18 -7.24 24.67
N ALA A 511 20.45 -7.55 24.97
CA ALA A 511 21.61 -6.95 24.31
C ALA A 511 21.58 -7.22 22.80
N SER A 512 21.96 -6.22 22.01
CA SER A 512 22.07 -6.37 20.56
C SER A 512 23.35 -7.12 20.18
N VAL A 513 23.40 -7.65 18.96
CA VAL A 513 24.62 -8.29 18.45
C VAL A 513 25.77 -7.30 18.38
N ALA A 514 25.51 -6.05 17.95
CA ALA A 514 26.48 -4.96 17.92
C ALA A 514 27.07 -4.66 19.32
N GLU A 515 26.21 -4.59 20.34
CA GLU A 515 26.65 -4.30 21.72
C GLU A 515 27.55 -5.41 22.27
N VAL A 516 27.23 -6.68 21.95
CA VAL A 516 27.96 -7.85 22.45
C VAL A 516 29.27 -8.07 21.70
N MET A 517 29.28 -7.86 20.38
CA MET A 517 30.44 -8.11 19.52
C MET A 517 31.34 -6.88 19.33
N GLY A 518 30.95 -5.71 19.83
CA GLY A 518 31.74 -4.48 19.76
C GLY A 518 33.01 -4.45 20.62
N SER A 519 33.27 -5.49 21.42
CA SER A 519 34.52 -5.63 22.19
C SER A 519 35.07 -7.06 22.14
N VAL A 520 36.39 -7.18 22.29
CA VAL A 520 37.07 -8.46 22.52
C VAL A 520 37.67 -8.43 23.93
N PRO A 521 37.27 -9.33 24.85
CA PRO A 521 36.28 -10.41 24.70
C PRO A 521 34.83 -9.90 24.57
N LEU A 522 33.91 -10.76 24.13
CA LEU A 522 32.48 -10.44 23.96
C LEU A 522 31.92 -9.75 25.21
N ASN A 523 31.21 -8.64 25.01
CA ASN A 523 30.62 -7.84 26.07
C ASN A 523 29.37 -8.50 26.67
N VAL A 524 29.56 -9.61 27.40
CA VAL A 524 28.48 -10.32 28.09
C VAL A 524 28.77 -10.36 29.59
N SER A 525 27.88 -9.76 30.37
CA SER A 525 27.95 -9.80 31.82
C SER A 525 27.06 -10.90 32.41
N PHE A 526 27.66 -11.70 33.29
CA PHE A 526 26.99 -12.79 33.99
C PHE A 526 26.71 -12.45 35.46
N ARG A 527 25.66 -13.04 36.04
CA ARG A 527 25.31 -12.94 37.47
C ARG A 527 26.17 -13.86 38.34
N ARG A 528 26.83 -14.85 37.74
CA ARG A 528 27.63 -15.89 38.41
C ARG A 528 28.88 -16.15 37.59
N GLY A 529 29.95 -16.60 38.24
CA GLY A 529 31.16 -17.06 37.54
C GLY A 529 30.89 -18.26 36.63
N LEU A 530 31.65 -18.35 35.55
CA LEU A 530 31.60 -19.45 34.59
C LEU A 530 32.59 -20.53 35.03
N TYR A 531 32.07 -21.70 35.41
CA TYR A 531 32.88 -22.86 35.80
C TYR A 531 32.30 -24.14 35.21
N GLY A 532 33.15 -25.16 35.01
CA GLY A 532 32.76 -26.47 34.47
C GLY A 532 32.00 -26.38 33.14
N VAL A 533 30.83 -27.02 33.08
CA VAL A 533 29.97 -27.09 31.89
C VAL A 533 29.60 -25.71 31.33
N ARG A 534 29.47 -24.67 32.17
CA ARG A 534 29.15 -23.32 31.68
C ARG A 534 30.33 -22.65 30.97
N LEU A 535 31.56 -22.92 31.42
CA LEU A 535 32.75 -22.39 30.77
C LEU A 535 32.97 -23.06 29.42
N GLN A 536 32.75 -24.38 29.32
CA GLN A 536 32.78 -25.11 28.06
C GLN A 536 31.76 -24.55 27.07
N ALA A 537 30.49 -24.41 27.50
CA ALA A 537 29.43 -23.82 26.69
C ALA A 537 29.75 -22.38 26.23
N TRP A 538 30.41 -21.59 27.08
CA TRP A 538 30.83 -20.24 26.71
C TRP A 538 31.95 -20.26 25.65
N ASN A 539 32.94 -21.12 25.79
CA ASN A 539 34.02 -21.25 24.82
C ASN A 539 33.51 -21.75 23.46
N GLU A 540 32.56 -22.68 23.45
CA GLU A 540 31.87 -23.12 22.23
C GLU A 540 31.10 -21.98 21.56
N LEU A 541 30.35 -21.20 22.34
CA LEU A 541 29.62 -20.02 21.85
C LEU A 541 30.58 -19.00 21.24
N VAL A 542 31.67 -18.68 21.95
CA VAL A 542 32.69 -17.74 21.48
C VAL A 542 33.33 -18.27 20.20
N GLY A 543 33.72 -19.55 20.13
CA GLY A 543 34.24 -20.20 18.93
C GLY A 543 33.31 -20.11 17.72
N ARG A 544 31.99 -20.20 17.95
CA ARG A 544 30.97 -20.10 16.89
C ARG A 544 30.77 -18.67 16.36
N VAL A 545 30.93 -17.67 17.22
CA VAL A 545 30.67 -16.26 16.89
C VAL A 545 31.94 -15.53 16.44
N LEU A 546 33.13 -16.02 16.80
CA LEU A 546 34.43 -15.41 16.50
C LEU A 546 34.67 -15.15 15.00
N ASN A 547 34.13 -16.00 14.12
CA ASN A 547 34.32 -15.87 12.67
C ASN A 547 33.22 -15.02 11.99
N ILE A 548 32.35 -14.37 12.77
CA ILE A 548 31.29 -13.51 12.24
C ILE A 548 31.77 -12.07 12.39
N ASP A 549 32.11 -11.44 11.27
CA ASP A 549 32.44 -10.02 11.25
C ASP A 549 31.19 -9.19 10.99
N LEU A 550 31.04 -8.10 11.75
CA LEU A 550 29.97 -7.12 11.49
C LEU A 550 30.35 -6.26 10.29
N SER A 551 29.38 -6.04 9.40
CA SER A 551 29.54 -5.19 8.23
C SER A 551 28.83 -3.85 8.42
N GLU A 552 29.13 -2.86 7.57
CA GLU A 552 28.36 -1.61 7.51
C GLU A 552 26.97 -1.79 6.86
N GLU A 553 26.67 -2.97 6.30
CA GLU A 553 25.33 -3.27 5.76
C GLU A 553 24.27 -3.34 6.87
N LYS A 554 23.02 -3.02 6.52
CA LYS A 554 21.91 -3.12 7.46
C LYS A 554 21.54 -4.57 7.74
N ASP A 555 21.10 -4.82 8.98
CA ASP A 555 20.49 -6.09 9.35
C ASP A 555 19.27 -6.39 8.49
N SER A 556 19.13 -7.65 8.04
CA SER A 556 17.97 -8.09 7.25
C SER A 556 17.34 -9.35 7.83
N PHE A 557 16.02 -9.42 7.80
CA PHE A 557 15.25 -10.58 8.24
C PHE A 557 14.90 -11.50 7.07
N LYS A 558 15.44 -12.72 7.09
CA LYS A 558 15.17 -13.79 6.12
C LYS A 558 13.99 -14.64 6.57
N TRP A 559 13.01 -14.81 5.69
CA TRP A 559 11.82 -15.61 5.96
C TRP A 559 12.10 -17.11 5.85
N GLY A 560 11.89 -17.86 6.93
CA GLY A 560 12.29 -19.28 7.02
C GLY A 560 11.35 -20.28 6.33
N LEU A 561 10.21 -19.82 5.79
CA LEU A 561 9.23 -20.66 5.08
C LEU A 561 9.27 -20.49 3.55
N SER A 562 10.25 -19.76 3.03
CA SER A 562 10.46 -19.57 1.59
C SER A 562 11.92 -19.82 1.25
N LYS A 563 12.19 -20.58 0.18
CA LYS A 563 13.57 -20.84 -0.30
C LYS A 563 14.31 -19.54 -0.66
N LEU A 564 13.58 -18.54 -1.13
CA LEU A 564 14.13 -17.22 -1.51
C LEU A 564 14.31 -16.28 -0.30
N GLY A 565 13.91 -16.68 0.92
CA GLY A 565 13.96 -15.81 2.10
C GLY A 565 12.95 -14.65 2.07
N VAL A 566 12.08 -14.59 1.05
CA VAL A 566 11.06 -13.54 0.89
C VAL A 566 9.75 -13.95 1.54
N PHE A 567 9.16 -13.03 2.32
CA PHE A 567 7.86 -13.25 2.93
C PHE A 567 6.73 -13.30 1.91
N THR A 568 5.89 -14.33 2.00
CA THR A 568 4.63 -14.39 1.27
C THR A 568 3.49 -14.72 2.24
N VAL A 569 2.36 -14.01 2.09
CA VAL A 569 1.15 -14.25 2.90
C VAL A 569 0.70 -15.71 2.77
N LYS A 570 0.82 -16.29 1.56
CA LYS A 570 0.50 -17.69 1.27
C LYS A 570 1.37 -18.67 2.06
N SER A 571 2.68 -18.46 2.14
CA SER A 571 3.59 -19.36 2.89
C SER A 571 3.26 -19.40 4.38
N MET A 572 2.98 -18.23 4.99
CA MET A 572 2.58 -18.16 6.40
C MET A 572 1.21 -18.79 6.62
N TYR A 573 0.25 -18.54 5.71
CA TYR A 573 -1.10 -19.10 5.80
C TYR A 573 -1.07 -20.63 5.78
N ASN A 574 -0.32 -21.21 4.85
CA ASN A 574 -0.16 -22.67 4.75
C ASN A 574 0.48 -23.26 6.00
N TYR A 575 1.48 -22.59 6.58
CA TYR A 575 2.11 -23.04 7.82
C TYR A 575 1.14 -23.01 9.02
N LEU A 576 0.39 -21.92 9.17
CA LEU A 576 -0.56 -21.76 10.28
C LEU A 576 -1.76 -22.70 10.17
N ILE A 577 -2.29 -22.91 8.96
CA ILE A 577 -3.43 -23.81 8.76
C ILE A 577 -3.04 -25.27 8.96
N ASN A 578 -1.80 -25.65 8.62
CA ASN A 578 -1.26 -26.98 8.82
C ASN A 578 -0.69 -27.22 10.22
N SER A 579 -1.13 -26.43 11.22
CA SER A 579 -0.73 -26.59 12.63
C SER A 579 0.79 -26.59 12.85
N GLY A 580 1.53 -25.83 12.04
CA GLY A 580 2.98 -25.66 12.15
C GLY A 580 3.83 -26.68 11.39
N ILE A 581 3.23 -27.50 10.52
CA ILE A 581 3.99 -28.38 9.62
C ILE A 581 4.55 -27.53 8.47
N LYS A 582 5.89 -27.53 8.32
CA LYS A 582 6.56 -26.85 7.20
C LYS A 582 6.23 -27.55 5.88
N VAL A 583 5.32 -26.95 5.12
CA VAL A 583 5.08 -27.35 3.72
C VAL A 583 5.89 -26.41 2.83
N PHE A 584 7.03 -26.89 2.35
CA PHE A 584 7.80 -26.17 1.34
C PHE A 584 7.04 -26.25 0.02
N GLN A 585 6.70 -25.10 -0.57
CA GLN A 585 6.27 -25.07 -1.97
C GLN A 585 7.53 -25.04 -2.85
N GLU A 586 7.64 -26.00 -3.76
CA GLU A 586 8.41 -25.80 -4.99
C GLU A 586 7.71 -24.70 -5.78
N ILE A 587 8.46 -23.65 -6.12
CA ILE A 587 8.01 -22.62 -7.06
C ILE A 587 8.31 -23.12 -8.46
#